data_AF-J4TBD6-F1
#
_entry.id   AF-J4TBD6-F1
#
_cell.length_a   1.000
_cell.length_b   1.000
_cell.length_c   1.000
_cell.angle_alpha   90.00
_cell.angle_beta   90.00
_cell.angle_gamma   90.00
#
_symmetry.space_group_name_H-M   'P 1'
#
loop_
_entity.id
_entity.type
_entity.pdbx_description
1 polymer ?
#
loop_
_entity_poly.entity_id
_entity_poly.type
_entity_poly.pdbx_seq_one_letter_code
_entity_poly.pdbx_strand_id
1 'polypeptide(L)'
;MITQDVYHFDDLDERFYYDGELGAIYSKEETIFRVWSPLARGIRLNLYSKCIAKSKVAEYDMVLKENGVWEYSLKGDNKNVFYTYSVDIEGKVEETIDIYAKTSGVNGKMGMVFDRDDVTPEGFYSHDTSHIKSKDEAILYELHVRDFSSDENASFVFKKKFKAFTEDNVKNSLGDVVGLDYIKSLGVTHIHLLPVFDFGTVDESSAEPSYNWGYDPDNYNVLEGSYSINPYDGLSRVREFKELVMKAHEKGLGIVMDVVYNHTYHGFDSSFSKIVPHYYYRHFGGYFANGSGCGNEIASERKMVRKFIIDSLCYLASEYRLDGFRFDLMGLLDIETLNICSQKLKEINPNIVLYGEGWTGGDSPLCYEKRAVKSNAVKVPAISMFSDDFRDIIKGNVFDEKNCGYINGDNERTSEIVKSLLCGGIFHPSVNRGIEYCWTDDPMQAVNYVEAHDNYTFHDKLRLSMIYASEDDIIAVDKLGAVLIFLSQGVPFIQAGQEFLRSKYDGKFYNHNSYNASDKLNSLKWNYITRYKDVVDYYRGLIAIKRKFYEFRMKTAGEICDNISFTDLRYGAFIMHIKNFMLILNPLAEDIDVPIWSKADVYVDSHNASADIMYSLENQLSVKAKSAMLVKMN
;
A
#
# COMPACT_ATOMS: atom_id res chain seq x y z
N MET A 1 19.57 24.23 -16.74
CA MET A 1 19.06 25.33 -17.57
C MET A 1 17.58 25.43 -17.32
N ILE A 2 17.11 26.58 -16.85
CA ILE A 2 15.71 26.84 -16.53
C ILE A 2 14.96 26.93 -17.86
N THR A 3 14.22 25.89 -18.23
CA THR A 3 13.19 26.02 -19.28
C THR A 3 12.13 26.95 -18.69
N GLN A 4 12.02 28.17 -19.23
CA GLN A 4 10.90 29.05 -18.94
C GLN A 4 9.60 28.25 -19.09
N ASP A 5 8.73 28.32 -18.08
CA ASP A 5 7.42 27.70 -18.12
C ASP A 5 6.61 28.36 -19.25
N VAL A 6 6.56 27.70 -20.41
CA VAL A 6 5.87 28.19 -21.62
C VAL A 6 4.36 28.36 -21.35
N TYR A 7 3.84 27.71 -20.31
CA TYR A 7 2.43 27.68 -19.97
C TYR A 7 2.04 28.65 -18.84
N HIS A 8 3.01 29.30 -18.19
CA HIS A 8 2.76 30.28 -17.11
C HIS A 8 1.83 29.75 -16.00
N PHE A 9 2.07 28.54 -15.49
CA PHE A 9 1.16 27.91 -14.52
C PHE A 9 1.10 28.63 -13.17
N ASP A 10 2.16 29.33 -12.78
CA ASP A 10 2.18 30.19 -11.59
C ASP A 10 1.10 31.30 -11.69
N ASP A 11 0.92 31.91 -12.87
CA ASP A 11 -0.12 32.92 -13.08
C ASP A 11 -1.53 32.31 -12.98
N LEU A 12 -1.72 31.05 -13.43
CA LEU A 12 -2.97 30.33 -13.25
C LEU A 12 -3.24 30.05 -11.77
N ASP A 13 -2.23 29.64 -11.02
CA ASP A 13 -2.33 29.40 -9.57
C ASP A 13 -2.58 30.66 -8.75
N GLU A 14 -2.06 31.81 -9.17
CA GLU A 14 -2.30 33.08 -8.49
C GLU A 14 -3.70 33.62 -8.78
N ARG A 15 -4.16 33.52 -10.03
CA ARG A 15 -5.41 34.16 -10.47
C ARG A 15 -6.65 33.30 -10.29
N PHE A 16 -6.51 31.98 -10.40
CA PHE A 16 -7.64 31.07 -10.52
C PHE A 16 -7.66 29.97 -9.47
N TYR A 17 -6.76 29.96 -8.49
CA TYR A 17 -6.92 29.03 -7.35
C TYR A 17 -8.32 29.17 -6.74
N TYR A 18 -8.95 28.03 -6.48
CA TYR A 18 -10.30 27.94 -5.93
C TYR A 18 -10.33 26.97 -4.76
N ASP A 19 -10.67 27.46 -3.57
CA ASP A 19 -10.67 26.66 -2.33
C ASP A 19 -12.03 26.00 -2.05
N GLY A 20 -13.08 26.36 -2.79
CA GLY A 20 -14.42 25.80 -2.59
C GLY A 20 -14.56 24.35 -3.04
N GLU A 21 -15.74 23.78 -2.79
CA GLU A 21 -16.08 22.41 -3.17
C GLU A 21 -16.32 22.28 -4.69
N LEU A 22 -15.77 21.23 -5.29
CA LEU A 22 -15.90 20.86 -6.70
C LEU A 22 -16.62 19.51 -6.83
N GLY A 23 -17.07 19.18 -8.04
CA GLY A 23 -17.78 17.95 -8.36
C GLY A 23 -19.31 18.12 -8.43
N ALA A 24 -20.02 17.00 -8.38
CA ALA A 24 -21.47 16.96 -8.18
C ALA A 24 -21.83 16.97 -6.69
N ILE A 25 -22.33 18.11 -6.22
CA ILE A 25 -22.71 18.37 -4.83
C ILE A 25 -24.23 18.15 -4.71
N TYR A 26 -24.61 16.99 -4.18
CA TYR A 26 -25.99 16.53 -4.11
C TYR A 26 -26.73 16.99 -2.85
N SER A 27 -28.00 17.37 -3.04
CA SER A 27 -29.03 17.48 -2.01
C SER A 27 -30.37 17.02 -2.61
N LYS A 28 -31.41 16.82 -1.79
CA LYS A 28 -32.74 16.42 -2.29
C LYS A 28 -33.42 17.52 -3.11
N GLU A 29 -33.08 18.77 -2.84
CA GLU A 29 -33.68 19.94 -3.49
C GLU A 29 -33.00 20.30 -4.80
N GLU A 30 -31.70 20.02 -4.92
CA GLU A 30 -30.90 20.27 -6.12
C GLU A 30 -29.55 19.53 -6.11
N THR A 31 -28.95 19.39 -7.29
CA THR A 31 -27.53 19.05 -7.45
C THR A 31 -26.80 20.21 -8.08
N ILE A 32 -25.73 20.66 -7.43
CA ILE A 32 -24.82 21.68 -7.96
C ILE A 32 -23.62 20.98 -8.59
N PHE A 33 -23.39 21.20 -9.88
CA PHE A 33 -22.24 20.69 -10.62
C PHE A 33 -21.21 21.81 -10.73
N ARG A 34 -19.98 21.57 -10.27
CA ARG A 34 -18.86 22.52 -10.34
C ARG A 34 -17.61 21.87 -10.91
N VAL A 35 -17.02 22.51 -11.91
CA VAL A 35 -15.75 22.08 -12.50
C VAL A 35 -14.80 23.27 -12.64
N TRP A 36 -13.56 23.09 -12.22
CA TRP A 36 -12.52 24.11 -12.38
C TRP A 36 -11.85 23.95 -13.74
N SER A 37 -12.08 24.92 -14.63
CA SER A 37 -11.50 24.95 -15.98
C SER A 37 -11.33 26.40 -16.45
N PRO A 38 -10.27 27.09 -15.96
CA PRO A 38 -10.06 28.51 -16.23
C PRO A 38 -9.74 28.82 -17.70
N LEU A 39 -9.37 27.81 -18.49
CA LEU A 39 -9.02 27.94 -19.90
C LEU A 39 -10.20 27.68 -20.85
N ALA A 40 -11.33 27.17 -20.35
CA ALA A 40 -12.49 26.88 -21.17
C ALA A 40 -13.19 28.15 -21.67
N ARG A 41 -13.69 28.08 -22.92
CA ARG A 41 -14.59 29.10 -23.51
C ARG A 41 -16.05 28.82 -23.18
N GLY A 42 -16.38 27.56 -22.90
CA GLY A 42 -17.72 27.10 -22.57
C GLY A 42 -17.66 25.67 -22.02
N ILE A 43 -18.55 25.37 -21.08
CA ILE A 43 -18.75 24.01 -20.58
C ILE A 43 -20.24 23.69 -20.60
N ARG A 44 -20.57 22.50 -21.07
CA ARG A 44 -21.93 21.93 -20.98
C ARG A 44 -21.96 20.74 -20.06
N LEU A 45 -22.95 20.71 -19.16
CA LEU A 45 -23.32 19.54 -18.39
C LEU A 45 -24.18 18.63 -19.26
N ASN A 46 -23.78 17.37 -19.41
CA ASN A 46 -24.53 16.36 -20.15
C ASN A 46 -25.14 15.37 -19.16
N LEU A 47 -26.44 15.06 -19.31
CA LEU A 47 -27.13 14.08 -18.47
C LEU A 47 -27.53 12.84 -19.25
N TYR A 48 -27.46 11.69 -18.61
CA TYR A 48 -27.73 10.38 -19.19
C TYR A 48 -28.68 9.57 -18.31
N SER A 49 -29.52 8.75 -18.94
CA SER A 49 -30.42 7.83 -18.24
C SER A 49 -29.71 6.59 -17.69
N LYS A 50 -28.58 6.21 -18.29
CA LYS A 50 -27.77 5.02 -17.97
C LYS A 50 -26.31 5.27 -18.35
N CYS A 51 -25.37 4.60 -17.71
CA CYS A 51 -23.94 4.72 -17.97
C CYS A 51 -23.46 4.24 -19.36
N ILE A 52 -24.30 3.52 -20.10
CA ILE A 52 -24.03 3.05 -21.47
C ILE A 52 -24.92 3.74 -22.52
N ALA A 53 -25.65 4.78 -22.11
CA ALA A 53 -26.55 5.48 -23.01
C ALA A 53 -25.76 6.18 -24.12
N LYS A 54 -26.16 5.96 -25.38
CA LYS A 54 -25.54 6.62 -26.55
C LYS A 54 -26.04 8.05 -26.77
N SER A 55 -27.12 8.44 -26.12
CA SER A 55 -27.79 9.72 -26.29
C SER A 55 -27.96 10.42 -24.95
N LYS A 56 -27.67 11.72 -24.96
CA LYS A 56 -27.91 12.62 -23.85
C LYS A 56 -29.42 12.82 -23.66
N VAL A 57 -29.88 12.78 -22.42
CA VAL A 57 -31.27 13.09 -22.05
C VAL A 57 -31.47 14.59 -21.94
N ALA A 58 -30.43 15.31 -21.49
CA ALA A 58 -30.40 16.75 -21.44
C ALA A 58 -28.96 17.28 -21.55
N GLU A 59 -28.84 18.52 -22.01
CA GLU A 59 -27.60 19.29 -22.04
C GLU A 59 -27.88 20.70 -21.51
N TYR A 60 -26.99 21.22 -20.68
CA TYR A 60 -27.13 22.55 -20.10
C TYR A 60 -25.81 23.32 -20.16
N ASP A 61 -25.86 24.56 -20.65
CA ASP A 61 -24.71 25.47 -20.58
C ASP A 61 -24.44 25.83 -19.10
N MET A 62 -23.20 25.59 -18.67
CA MET A 62 -22.74 25.99 -17.35
C MET A 62 -22.35 27.47 -17.35
N VAL A 63 -22.46 28.12 -16.19
CA VAL A 63 -22.14 29.53 -16.02
C VAL A 63 -20.75 29.67 -15.42
N LEU A 64 -19.86 30.42 -16.10
CA LEU A 64 -18.57 30.80 -15.55
C LEU A 64 -18.77 31.68 -14.31
N LYS A 65 -18.14 31.28 -13.21
CA LYS A 65 -18.07 31.97 -11.93
C LYS A 65 -16.66 32.53 -11.72
N GLU A 66 -16.39 33.02 -10.50
CA GLU A 66 -15.07 33.47 -10.09
C GLU A 66 -14.05 32.31 -10.11
N ASN A 67 -12.76 32.66 -10.16
CA ASN A 67 -11.65 31.72 -10.08
C ASN A 67 -11.67 30.59 -11.15
N GLY A 68 -12.34 30.80 -12.29
CA GLY A 68 -12.32 29.83 -13.40
C GLY A 68 -13.21 28.61 -13.17
N VAL A 69 -14.14 28.67 -12.22
CA VAL A 69 -15.11 27.61 -11.94
C VAL A 69 -16.33 27.77 -12.84
N TRP A 70 -16.78 26.68 -13.44
CA TRP A 70 -18.04 26.60 -14.17
C TRP A 70 -19.08 25.90 -13.31
N GLU A 71 -20.29 26.45 -13.23
CA GLU A 71 -21.34 25.94 -12.36
C GLU A 71 -22.68 25.78 -13.08
N TYR A 72 -23.40 24.70 -12.77
CA TYR A 72 -24.82 24.56 -13.08
C TYR A 72 -25.57 23.97 -11.88
N SER A 73 -26.74 24.54 -11.56
CA SER A 73 -27.63 24.07 -10.50
C SER A 73 -28.85 23.41 -11.14
N LEU A 74 -28.95 22.09 -10.97
CA LEU A 74 -30.07 21.29 -11.45
C LEU A 74 -31.08 21.09 -10.32
N LYS A 75 -32.28 21.65 -10.44
CA LYS A 75 -33.32 21.54 -9.41
C LYS A 75 -33.96 20.15 -9.38
N GLY A 76 -34.36 19.73 -8.18
CA GLY A 76 -34.99 18.44 -7.90
C GLY A 76 -34.02 17.41 -7.35
N ASP A 77 -34.56 16.24 -7.01
CA ASP A 77 -33.80 15.08 -6.56
C ASP A 77 -33.17 14.38 -7.78
N ASN A 78 -31.89 14.65 -8.02
CA ASN A 78 -31.16 14.12 -9.17
C ASN A 78 -30.23 12.96 -8.81
N LYS A 79 -30.46 12.26 -7.70
CA LYS A 79 -29.64 11.09 -7.37
C LYS A 79 -29.72 10.04 -8.48
N ASN A 80 -28.64 9.30 -8.65
CA ASN A 80 -28.50 8.23 -9.65
C ASN A 80 -28.47 8.71 -11.11
N VAL A 81 -28.50 10.02 -11.36
CA VAL A 81 -28.32 10.58 -12.70
C VAL A 81 -26.85 10.43 -13.11
N PHE A 82 -26.62 9.90 -14.32
CA PHE A 82 -25.29 9.85 -14.91
C PHE A 82 -24.97 11.15 -15.64
N TYR A 83 -23.72 11.61 -15.56
CA TYR A 83 -23.30 12.87 -16.14
C TYR A 83 -21.84 12.89 -16.63
N THR A 84 -21.59 13.84 -17.55
CA THR A 84 -20.25 14.22 -18.04
C THR A 84 -20.22 15.73 -18.31
N TYR A 85 -19.04 16.26 -18.60
CA TYR A 85 -18.87 17.62 -19.11
C TYR A 85 -18.39 17.60 -20.56
N SER A 86 -18.96 18.45 -21.41
CA SER A 86 -18.36 18.83 -22.70
C SER A 86 -17.63 20.15 -22.54
N VAL A 87 -16.30 20.13 -22.63
CA VAL A 87 -15.41 21.26 -22.38
C VAL A 87 -14.89 21.80 -23.72
N ASP A 88 -15.10 23.09 -23.98
CA ASP A 88 -14.54 23.79 -25.14
C ASP A 88 -13.23 24.50 -24.76
N ILE A 89 -12.10 23.92 -25.18
CA ILE A 89 -10.78 24.57 -25.11
C ILE A 89 -10.38 24.98 -26.51
N GLU A 90 -10.25 26.29 -26.74
CA GLU A 90 -9.80 26.86 -28.01
C GLU A 90 -10.60 26.46 -29.26
N GLY A 91 -11.85 26.03 -29.13
CA GLY A 91 -12.70 25.54 -30.22
C GLY A 91 -12.68 24.02 -30.40
N LYS A 92 -11.86 23.30 -29.62
CA LYS A 92 -11.90 21.84 -29.51
C LYS A 92 -12.83 21.47 -28.37
N VAL A 93 -13.97 20.83 -28.70
CA VAL A 93 -14.93 20.34 -27.71
C VAL A 93 -14.63 18.88 -27.41
N GLU A 94 -14.30 18.57 -26.16
CA GLU A 94 -14.07 17.20 -25.69
C GLU A 94 -15.04 16.87 -24.56
N GLU A 95 -15.56 15.64 -24.58
CA GLU A 95 -16.38 15.12 -23.50
C GLU A 95 -15.54 14.33 -22.50
N THR A 96 -15.77 14.58 -21.21
CA THR A 96 -14.98 13.99 -20.13
C THR A 96 -15.82 13.76 -18.87
N ILE A 97 -15.43 12.75 -18.09
CA ILE A 97 -15.93 12.55 -16.74
C ILE A 97 -15.41 13.66 -15.82
N ASP A 98 -16.17 13.93 -14.75
CA ASP A 98 -15.76 14.78 -13.65
C ASP A 98 -14.61 14.13 -12.85
N ILE A 99 -13.47 14.83 -12.72
CA ILE A 99 -12.34 14.34 -11.91
C ILE A 99 -12.71 14.19 -10.41
N TYR A 100 -13.76 14.87 -9.95
CA TYR A 100 -14.34 14.74 -8.60
C TYR A 100 -15.53 13.77 -8.53
N ALA A 101 -15.79 12.97 -9.57
CA ALA A 101 -16.84 11.95 -9.51
C ALA A 101 -16.63 11.00 -8.33
N LYS A 102 -17.65 10.86 -7.47
CA LYS A 102 -17.64 10.00 -6.28
C LYS A 102 -17.98 8.54 -6.57
N THR A 103 -18.63 8.29 -7.71
CA THR A 103 -18.85 6.97 -8.29
C THR A 103 -19.16 7.11 -9.80
N SER A 104 -19.12 6.01 -10.53
CA SER A 104 -19.38 5.93 -11.96
C SER A 104 -20.15 4.66 -12.32
N GLY A 105 -20.62 4.60 -13.57
CA GLY A 105 -20.99 3.31 -14.16
C GLY A 105 -19.80 2.56 -14.72
N VAL A 106 -20.11 1.53 -15.53
CA VAL A 106 -19.14 0.61 -16.12
C VAL A 106 -17.98 1.34 -16.84
N ASN A 107 -16.75 0.89 -16.61
CA ASN A 107 -15.50 1.38 -17.20
C ASN A 107 -15.19 2.88 -16.93
N GLY A 108 -15.78 3.47 -15.88
CA GLY A 108 -15.38 4.81 -15.44
C GLY A 108 -15.71 5.96 -16.39
N LYS A 109 -16.60 5.79 -17.38
CA LYS A 109 -16.80 6.79 -18.45
C LYS A 109 -17.82 7.88 -18.15
N MET A 110 -18.71 7.66 -17.19
CA MET A 110 -19.73 8.65 -16.78
C MET A 110 -19.82 8.67 -15.26
N GLY A 111 -19.68 9.86 -14.67
CA GLY A 111 -19.92 10.07 -13.25
C GLY A 111 -21.39 9.86 -12.93
N MET A 112 -21.70 9.53 -11.68
CA MET A 112 -23.07 9.34 -11.21
C MET A 112 -23.30 10.20 -9.97
N VAL A 113 -24.42 10.93 -9.94
CA VAL A 113 -24.82 11.73 -8.78
C VAL A 113 -25.05 10.80 -7.61
N PHE A 114 -24.29 11.04 -6.54
CA PHE A 114 -24.12 10.15 -5.42
C PHE A 114 -24.88 10.63 -4.19
N ASP A 115 -25.79 9.79 -3.67
CA ASP A 115 -26.35 9.92 -2.33
C ASP A 115 -25.69 8.89 -1.41
N ARG A 116 -25.00 9.37 -0.37
CA ARG A 116 -24.30 8.52 0.60
C ARG A 116 -25.27 7.59 1.33
N ASP A 117 -26.50 8.03 1.59
CA ASP A 117 -27.43 7.27 2.44
C ASP A 117 -27.90 5.97 1.75
N ASP A 118 -27.99 5.95 0.42
CA ASP A 118 -28.46 4.79 -0.38
C ASP A 118 -27.46 3.60 -0.42
N VAL A 119 -26.22 3.84 0.02
CA VAL A 119 -25.11 2.87 -0.06
C VAL A 119 -24.48 2.55 1.28
N THR A 120 -24.91 3.22 2.35
CA THR A 120 -24.29 3.08 3.67
C THR A 120 -24.94 1.92 4.43
N PRO A 121 -24.18 0.86 4.76
CA PRO A 121 -24.69 -0.21 5.62
C PRO A 121 -25.12 0.33 6.99
N GLU A 122 -26.12 -0.30 7.61
CA GLU A 122 -26.58 0.10 8.93
C GLU A 122 -25.42 0.09 9.94
N GLY A 123 -25.27 1.17 10.71
CA GLY A 123 -24.20 1.31 11.70
C GLY A 123 -22.80 1.59 11.13
N PHE A 124 -22.62 1.78 9.81
CA PHE A 124 -21.30 1.98 9.21
C PHE A 124 -20.51 3.16 9.81
N TYR A 125 -21.15 4.30 10.12
CA TYR A 125 -20.46 5.45 10.73
C TYR A 125 -20.40 5.42 12.26
N SER A 126 -21.04 4.44 12.90
CA SER A 126 -21.12 4.36 14.37
C SER A 126 -20.50 3.09 14.94
N HIS A 127 -20.10 2.11 14.12
CA HIS A 127 -19.44 0.90 14.61
C HIS A 127 -18.09 1.24 15.23
N ASP A 128 -17.75 0.48 16.27
CA ASP A 128 -16.54 0.66 17.06
C ASP A 128 -15.29 0.40 16.21
N THR A 129 -14.35 1.34 16.25
CA THR A 129 -13.01 1.23 15.64
C THR A 129 -11.91 1.55 16.65
N SER A 130 -12.22 1.62 17.94
CA SER A 130 -11.26 1.93 19.00
C SER A 130 -10.17 0.86 19.17
N HIS A 131 -10.43 -0.36 18.69
CA HIS A 131 -9.47 -1.46 18.68
C HIS A 131 -8.52 -1.44 17.48
N ILE A 132 -8.76 -0.60 16.47
CA ILE A 132 -7.86 -0.45 15.31
C ILE A 132 -6.57 0.20 15.78
N LYS A 133 -5.44 -0.40 15.37
CA LYS A 133 -4.12 -0.07 15.89
C LYS A 133 -3.54 1.16 15.21
N SER A 134 -2.81 1.97 15.95
CA SER A 134 -1.99 3.05 15.40
C SER A 134 -0.68 2.50 14.83
N LYS A 135 0.07 3.36 14.12
CA LYS A 135 1.33 3.04 13.44
C LYS A 135 2.34 2.25 14.31
N ASP A 136 2.48 2.58 15.58
CA ASP A 136 3.44 1.95 16.51
C ASP A 136 3.09 0.49 16.87
N GLU A 137 1.85 0.09 16.65
CA GLU A 137 1.40 -1.29 16.82
C GLU A 137 1.06 -1.96 15.48
N ALA A 138 1.31 -1.29 14.35
CA ALA A 138 0.93 -1.76 13.04
C ALA A 138 1.80 -2.96 12.59
N ILE A 139 1.12 -3.91 11.96
CA ILE A 139 1.64 -5.05 11.22
C ILE A 139 0.81 -5.11 9.94
N LEU A 140 1.47 -4.79 8.83
CA LEU A 140 0.85 -4.55 7.52
C LEU A 140 0.83 -5.85 6.69
N TYR A 141 -0.31 -6.13 6.06
CA TYR A 141 -0.54 -7.33 5.24
C TYR A 141 -1.07 -6.91 3.86
N GLU A 142 -0.20 -6.91 2.85
CA GLU A 142 -0.53 -6.45 1.50
C GLU A 142 -1.31 -7.51 0.71
N LEU A 143 -2.44 -7.11 0.14
CA LEU A 143 -3.43 -7.99 -0.46
C LEU A 143 -4.05 -7.37 -1.69
N HIS A 144 -4.29 -8.18 -2.72
CA HIS A 144 -5.05 -7.79 -3.89
C HIS A 144 -6.46 -8.39 -3.83
N VAL A 145 -7.49 -7.58 -4.10
CA VAL A 145 -8.91 -7.97 -3.99
C VAL A 145 -9.22 -9.22 -4.83
N ARG A 146 -8.68 -9.28 -6.05
CA ARG A 146 -8.85 -10.43 -6.94
C ARG A 146 -8.06 -11.66 -6.50
N ASP A 147 -6.83 -11.47 -6.02
CA ASP A 147 -5.96 -12.59 -5.60
C ASP A 147 -6.54 -13.32 -4.38
N PHE A 148 -7.17 -12.55 -3.48
CA PHE A 148 -7.77 -13.03 -2.24
C PHE A 148 -8.77 -14.17 -2.44
N SER A 149 -9.56 -14.12 -3.50
CA SER A 149 -10.70 -15.03 -3.68
C SER A 149 -10.78 -15.67 -5.07
N SER A 150 -9.73 -15.56 -5.89
CA SER A 150 -9.67 -16.17 -7.23
C SER A 150 -9.26 -17.65 -7.24
N ASP A 151 -8.70 -18.19 -6.16
CA ASP A 151 -8.29 -19.59 -6.13
C ASP A 151 -9.50 -20.54 -6.15
N GLU A 152 -9.37 -21.62 -6.92
CA GLU A 152 -10.44 -22.61 -7.08
C GLU A 152 -10.55 -23.55 -5.89
N ASN A 153 -9.51 -23.63 -5.06
CA ASN A 153 -9.47 -24.49 -3.88
C ASN A 153 -10.08 -23.87 -2.63
N ALA A 154 -10.71 -22.69 -2.73
CA ALA A 154 -11.46 -22.07 -1.64
C ALA A 154 -12.93 -21.87 -2.00
N SER A 155 -13.78 -21.98 -0.98
CA SER A 155 -15.25 -21.98 -1.10
C SER A 155 -15.88 -20.58 -1.19
N PHE A 156 -15.13 -19.57 -1.65
CA PHE A 156 -15.68 -18.23 -1.89
C PHE A 156 -16.81 -18.27 -2.91
N VAL A 157 -17.91 -17.60 -2.61
CA VAL A 157 -19.05 -17.41 -3.51
C VAL A 157 -18.80 -16.22 -4.42
N PHE A 158 -18.38 -15.08 -3.85
CA PHE A 158 -18.17 -13.83 -4.58
C PHE A 158 -16.73 -13.68 -5.06
N LYS A 159 -16.19 -14.72 -5.69
CA LYS A 159 -14.81 -14.75 -6.18
C LYS A 159 -14.45 -13.49 -6.94
N LYS A 160 -13.28 -12.93 -6.64
CA LYS A 160 -12.66 -11.76 -7.26
C LYS A 160 -13.33 -10.41 -6.93
N LYS A 161 -14.26 -10.37 -5.96
CA LYS A 161 -15.08 -9.18 -5.65
C LYS A 161 -14.82 -8.64 -4.25
N PHE A 162 -15.20 -7.38 -4.01
CA PHE A 162 -15.24 -6.78 -2.68
C PHE A 162 -16.11 -7.63 -1.73
N LYS A 163 -17.24 -8.13 -2.22
CA LYS A 163 -18.17 -8.94 -1.43
C LYS A 163 -17.55 -10.23 -0.87
N ALA A 164 -16.47 -10.76 -1.45
CA ALA A 164 -15.75 -11.92 -0.92
C ALA A 164 -15.24 -11.70 0.51
N PHE A 165 -14.90 -10.45 0.87
CA PHE A 165 -14.43 -10.09 2.21
C PHE A 165 -15.55 -10.14 3.25
N THR A 166 -16.81 -10.16 2.83
CA THR A 166 -17.97 -10.22 3.73
C THR A 166 -18.35 -11.66 4.11
N GLU A 167 -17.78 -12.66 3.44
CA GLU A 167 -18.06 -14.07 3.66
C GLU A 167 -17.41 -14.58 4.95
N ASP A 168 -18.19 -15.25 5.80
CA ASP A 168 -17.71 -15.94 7.00
C ASP A 168 -17.61 -17.45 6.76
N ASN A 169 -16.77 -18.13 7.55
CA ASN A 169 -16.59 -19.60 7.48
C ASN A 169 -16.14 -20.11 6.09
N VAL A 170 -15.43 -19.29 5.32
CA VAL A 170 -14.82 -19.73 4.06
C VAL A 170 -13.76 -20.77 4.39
N LYS A 171 -13.79 -21.90 3.67
CA LYS A 171 -12.82 -22.98 3.83
C LYS A 171 -12.09 -23.30 2.53
N ASN A 172 -10.84 -23.75 2.67
CA ASN A 172 -10.15 -24.41 1.57
C ASN A 172 -10.66 -25.85 1.36
N SER A 173 -10.23 -26.52 0.30
CA SER A 173 -10.67 -27.89 -0.03
C SER A 173 -10.15 -28.97 0.92
N LEU A 174 -9.24 -28.62 1.82
CA LEU A 174 -8.69 -29.48 2.88
C LEU A 174 -9.35 -29.24 4.24
N GLY A 175 -10.26 -28.25 4.34
CA GLY A 175 -11.08 -27.99 5.52
C GLY A 175 -10.59 -26.88 6.45
N ASP A 176 -9.46 -26.23 6.14
CA ASP A 176 -8.95 -25.09 6.91
C ASP A 176 -9.77 -23.84 6.65
N VAL A 177 -9.91 -23.01 7.69
CA VAL A 177 -10.55 -21.69 7.59
C VAL A 177 -9.63 -20.74 6.83
N VAL A 178 -10.19 -19.99 5.88
CA VAL A 178 -9.48 -19.01 5.03
C VAL A 178 -10.21 -17.67 4.99
N GLY A 179 -9.74 -16.74 4.16
CA GLY A 179 -10.33 -15.41 4.05
C GLY A 179 -10.04 -14.52 5.26
N LEU A 180 -10.97 -13.62 5.62
CA LEU A 180 -10.74 -12.67 6.70
C LEU A 180 -10.57 -13.33 8.07
N ASP A 181 -11.22 -14.47 8.32
CA ASP A 181 -11.05 -15.22 9.57
C ASP A 181 -9.62 -15.74 9.72
N TYR A 182 -9.02 -16.21 8.63
CA TYR A 182 -7.62 -16.60 8.61
C TYR A 182 -6.69 -15.41 8.85
N ILE A 183 -6.89 -14.29 8.14
CA ILE A 183 -6.06 -13.09 8.28
C ILE A 183 -6.11 -12.59 9.73
N LYS A 184 -7.30 -12.55 10.35
CA LYS A 184 -7.46 -12.26 11.78
C LYS A 184 -6.65 -13.24 12.64
N SER A 185 -6.72 -14.55 12.36
CA SER A 185 -6.02 -15.58 13.12
C SER A 185 -4.49 -15.50 13.00
N LEU A 186 -3.97 -14.91 11.92
CA LEU A 186 -2.54 -14.67 11.73
C LEU A 186 -2.01 -13.61 12.72
N GLY A 187 -2.89 -12.69 13.16
CA GLY A 187 -2.56 -11.66 14.14
C GLY A 187 -2.02 -10.36 13.54
N VAL A 188 -2.07 -10.20 12.22
CA VAL A 188 -1.81 -8.90 11.56
C VAL A 188 -2.86 -7.87 12.00
N THR A 189 -2.60 -6.59 11.71
CA THR A 189 -3.44 -5.50 12.22
C THR A 189 -4.10 -4.68 11.12
N HIS A 190 -3.47 -4.60 9.94
CA HIS A 190 -3.97 -3.83 8.82
C HIS A 190 -3.84 -4.63 7.54
N ILE A 191 -4.90 -4.60 6.72
CA ILE A 191 -4.87 -5.06 5.35
C ILE A 191 -4.53 -3.85 4.48
N HIS A 192 -3.42 -3.93 3.75
CA HIS A 192 -3.11 -3.00 2.67
C HIS A 192 -3.69 -3.56 1.39
N LEU A 193 -4.75 -2.94 0.89
CA LEU A 193 -5.32 -3.30 -0.41
C LEU A 193 -4.53 -2.60 -1.52
N LEU A 194 -4.04 -3.37 -2.50
CA LEU A 194 -3.61 -2.85 -3.81
C LEU A 194 -4.70 -1.94 -4.41
N PRO A 195 -4.40 -1.11 -5.44
CA PRO A 195 -5.31 -0.07 -5.91
C PRO A 195 -6.76 -0.55 -6.08
N VAL A 196 -7.68 0.14 -5.37
CA VAL A 196 -9.13 -0.13 -5.41
C VAL A 196 -9.94 1.05 -5.95
N PHE A 197 -9.29 2.13 -6.41
CA PHE A 197 -9.96 3.10 -7.29
C PHE A 197 -9.98 2.59 -8.73
N ASP A 198 -10.83 3.19 -9.55
CA ASP A 198 -11.05 2.86 -10.95
C ASP A 198 -9.78 3.05 -11.81
N PHE A 199 -9.43 1.99 -12.55
CA PHE A 199 -8.25 1.93 -13.41
C PHE A 199 -8.57 1.45 -14.84
N GLY A 200 -7.72 1.82 -15.81
CA GLY A 200 -8.10 1.84 -17.22
C GLY A 200 -8.02 0.52 -18.00
N THR A 201 -7.22 -0.45 -17.56
CA THR A 201 -6.85 -1.63 -18.37
C THR A 201 -7.76 -2.84 -18.24
N VAL A 202 -8.69 -2.85 -17.28
CA VAL A 202 -9.63 -3.96 -17.07
C VAL A 202 -11.01 -3.56 -17.56
N ASP A 203 -11.49 -4.26 -18.59
CA ASP A 203 -12.85 -4.05 -19.11
C ASP A 203 -13.88 -4.68 -18.18
N GLU A 204 -14.52 -3.85 -17.35
CA GLU A 204 -15.58 -4.20 -16.41
C GLU A 204 -16.83 -4.76 -17.12
N SER A 205 -16.99 -4.52 -18.42
CA SER A 205 -18.12 -5.07 -19.20
C SER A 205 -17.89 -6.50 -19.69
N SER A 206 -16.65 -6.99 -19.60
CA SER A 206 -16.31 -8.37 -19.94
C SER A 206 -16.88 -9.34 -18.90
N ALA A 207 -17.39 -10.48 -19.36
CA ALA A 207 -17.78 -11.57 -18.47
C ALA A 207 -16.56 -12.17 -17.73
N GLU A 208 -15.38 -12.09 -18.34
CA GLU A 208 -14.10 -12.49 -17.76
C GLU A 208 -13.11 -11.34 -17.93
N PRO A 209 -13.14 -10.33 -17.04
CA PRO A 209 -12.22 -9.20 -17.12
C PRO A 209 -10.77 -9.69 -17.01
N SER A 210 -9.87 -9.06 -17.78
CA SER A 210 -8.42 -9.27 -17.68
C SER A 210 -7.92 -9.00 -16.25
N TYR A 211 -6.75 -9.52 -15.92
CA TYR A 211 -6.09 -9.22 -14.67
C TYR A 211 -5.25 -7.94 -14.81
N ASN A 212 -5.34 -7.04 -13.84
CA ASN A 212 -4.35 -6.00 -13.58
C ASN A 212 -4.21 -5.80 -12.06
N TRP A 213 -3.07 -5.30 -11.59
CA TRP A 213 -2.88 -4.79 -10.22
C TRP A 213 -3.61 -3.47 -9.97
N GLY A 214 -3.83 -2.65 -11.00
CA GLY A 214 -4.57 -1.39 -10.91
C GLY A 214 -3.73 -0.12 -10.76
N TYR A 215 -2.42 -0.19 -11.06
CA TYR A 215 -1.51 0.97 -11.03
C TYR A 215 -1.66 1.93 -12.24
N ASP A 216 -2.79 1.86 -12.92
CA ASP A 216 -3.17 2.65 -14.09
C ASP A 216 -4.45 3.46 -13.81
N PRO A 217 -4.43 4.41 -12.86
CA PRO A 217 -5.62 5.13 -12.42
C PRO A 217 -6.28 5.95 -13.55
N ASP A 218 -7.61 5.85 -13.66
CA ASP A 218 -8.43 6.71 -14.53
C ASP A 218 -9.28 7.67 -13.67
N ASN A 219 -9.89 7.20 -12.57
CA ASN A 219 -10.75 8.02 -11.68
C ASN A 219 -10.49 7.80 -10.18
N TYR A 220 -9.74 8.70 -9.54
CA TYR A 220 -9.25 8.55 -8.16
C TYR A 220 -10.31 8.47 -7.04
N ASN A 221 -11.49 9.05 -7.25
CA ASN A 221 -12.57 9.09 -6.24
C ASN A 221 -13.65 8.04 -6.49
N VAL A 222 -13.49 7.22 -7.53
CA VAL A 222 -14.40 6.15 -7.94
C VAL A 222 -13.74 4.83 -7.59
N LEU A 223 -14.46 3.89 -6.99
CA LEU A 223 -13.94 2.55 -6.74
C LEU A 223 -13.88 1.72 -8.03
N GLU A 224 -12.96 0.76 -8.10
CA GLU A 224 -12.82 -0.16 -9.23
C GLU A 224 -14.08 -1.02 -9.42
N GLY A 225 -14.64 -1.05 -10.63
CA GLY A 225 -15.87 -1.78 -10.90
C GLY A 225 -15.66 -3.24 -11.25
N SER A 226 -14.48 -3.69 -11.68
CA SER A 226 -14.22 -5.12 -11.87
C SER A 226 -14.28 -5.91 -10.56
N TYR A 227 -14.12 -5.24 -9.42
CA TYR A 227 -14.33 -5.80 -8.07
C TYR A 227 -15.77 -5.72 -7.58
N SER A 228 -16.67 -5.05 -8.30
CA SER A 228 -18.10 -4.98 -8.02
C SER A 228 -18.85 -6.21 -8.56
N ILE A 229 -19.92 -6.64 -7.89
CA ILE A 229 -20.83 -7.65 -8.46
C ILE A 229 -21.65 -7.10 -9.63
N ASN A 230 -21.83 -5.78 -9.69
CA ASN A 230 -22.53 -5.09 -10.77
C ASN A 230 -21.83 -3.76 -11.12
N PRO A 231 -20.90 -3.74 -12.09
CA PRO A 231 -20.18 -2.52 -12.46
C PRO A 231 -21.07 -1.46 -13.14
N TYR A 232 -22.22 -1.84 -13.69
CA TYR A 232 -23.16 -0.91 -14.32
C TYR A 232 -23.94 -0.04 -13.33
N ASP A 233 -24.04 -0.49 -12.07
CA ASP A 233 -24.61 0.27 -10.96
C ASP A 233 -23.49 0.84 -10.10
N GLY A 234 -23.25 2.15 -10.21
CA GLY A 234 -22.22 2.85 -9.44
C GLY A 234 -22.45 2.78 -7.93
N LEU A 235 -23.66 2.48 -7.46
CA LEU A 235 -23.91 2.31 -6.04
C LEU A 235 -23.40 0.96 -5.50
N SER A 236 -23.30 -0.07 -6.36
CA SER A 236 -22.90 -1.42 -5.95
C SER A 236 -21.46 -1.44 -5.43
N ARG A 237 -20.52 -0.88 -6.19
CA ARG A 237 -19.10 -0.78 -5.81
C ARG A 237 -18.88 -0.06 -4.48
N VAL A 238 -19.63 1.02 -4.24
CA VAL A 238 -19.56 1.80 -3.00
C VAL A 238 -20.09 1.03 -1.82
N ARG A 239 -21.28 0.41 -1.95
CA ARG A 239 -21.88 -0.39 -0.88
C ARG A 239 -21.01 -1.57 -0.51
N GLU A 240 -20.54 -2.33 -1.49
CA GLU A 240 -19.73 -3.53 -1.27
C GLU A 240 -18.39 -3.21 -0.59
N PHE A 241 -17.75 -2.10 -0.96
CA PHE A 241 -16.52 -1.68 -0.30
C PHE A 241 -16.75 -1.19 1.13
N LYS A 242 -17.85 -0.47 1.41
CA LYS A 242 -18.24 -0.14 2.79
C LYS A 242 -18.50 -1.39 3.63
N GLU A 243 -19.16 -2.39 3.06
CA GLU A 243 -19.37 -3.68 3.75
C GLU A 243 -18.04 -4.41 4.02
N LEU A 244 -17.10 -4.39 3.06
CA LEU A 244 -15.74 -4.92 3.24
C LEU A 244 -15.05 -4.24 4.43
N VAL A 245 -15.01 -2.90 4.44
CA VAL A 245 -14.33 -2.14 5.50
C VAL A 245 -14.97 -2.42 6.86
N MET A 246 -16.30 -2.38 6.94
CA MET A 246 -17.03 -2.69 8.18
C MET A 246 -16.72 -4.11 8.68
N LYS A 247 -16.68 -5.11 7.79
CA LYS A 247 -16.38 -6.49 8.18
C LYS A 247 -14.94 -6.67 8.66
N ALA A 248 -13.99 -5.96 8.04
CA ALA A 248 -12.60 -5.94 8.49
C ALA A 248 -12.50 -5.31 9.89
N HIS A 249 -13.16 -4.17 10.10
CA HIS A 249 -13.19 -3.48 11.39
C HIS A 249 -13.79 -4.36 12.49
N GLU A 250 -14.92 -5.04 12.26
CA GLU A 250 -15.53 -5.99 13.22
C GLU A 250 -14.57 -7.12 13.62
N LYS A 251 -13.63 -7.49 12.73
CA LYS A 251 -12.62 -8.52 12.97
C LYS A 251 -11.33 -7.96 13.60
N GLY A 252 -11.24 -6.65 13.79
CA GLY A 252 -10.10 -5.98 14.39
C GLY A 252 -8.98 -5.61 13.42
N LEU A 253 -9.30 -5.54 12.12
CA LEU A 253 -8.37 -5.28 11.03
C LEU A 253 -8.64 -3.91 10.44
N GLY A 254 -7.65 -3.03 10.42
CA GLY A 254 -7.74 -1.76 9.71
C GLY A 254 -7.53 -1.93 8.20
N ILE A 255 -8.04 -0.98 7.40
CA ILE A 255 -7.87 -0.97 5.95
C ILE A 255 -6.98 0.20 5.52
N VAL A 256 -5.87 -0.16 4.88
CA VAL A 256 -4.96 0.76 4.18
C VAL A 256 -5.24 0.67 2.69
N MET A 257 -5.42 1.79 2.01
CA MET A 257 -5.61 1.85 0.57
C MET A 257 -4.31 2.24 -0.14
N ASP A 258 -3.90 1.47 -1.14
CA ASP A 258 -2.83 1.87 -2.07
C ASP A 258 -3.32 2.98 -3.00
N VAL A 259 -2.57 4.08 -3.08
CA VAL A 259 -2.96 5.27 -3.84
C VAL A 259 -1.88 5.77 -4.80
N VAL A 260 -2.28 6.04 -6.05
CA VAL A 260 -1.39 6.31 -7.20
C VAL A 260 -1.50 7.76 -7.67
N TYR A 261 -1.34 8.72 -6.76
CA TYR A 261 -1.40 10.15 -7.10
C TYR A 261 -0.18 10.66 -7.88
N ASN A 262 0.76 9.78 -8.25
CA ASN A 262 1.99 10.16 -8.93
C ASN A 262 1.86 10.23 -10.46
N HIS A 263 0.89 9.54 -11.06
CA HIS A 263 0.61 9.55 -12.51
C HIS A 263 -0.83 9.12 -12.80
N THR A 264 -1.32 9.32 -14.03
CA THR A 264 -2.58 8.77 -14.55
C THR A 264 -2.32 7.76 -15.67
N TYR A 265 -3.26 6.84 -15.94
CA TYR A 265 -3.14 5.90 -17.07
C TYR A 265 -2.98 6.62 -18.41
N HIS A 266 -3.91 7.54 -18.68
CA HIS A 266 -3.83 8.40 -19.85
C HIS A 266 -3.08 9.67 -19.52
N GLY A 267 -2.26 10.17 -20.46
CA GLY A 267 -1.68 11.51 -20.39
C GLY A 267 -2.60 12.54 -21.05
N PHE A 268 -2.43 12.73 -22.36
CA PHE A 268 -3.12 13.78 -23.11
C PHE A 268 -4.63 13.55 -23.23
N ASP A 269 -5.07 12.30 -23.18
CA ASP A 269 -6.48 11.92 -23.28
C ASP A 269 -7.17 11.73 -21.92
N SER A 270 -6.48 12.01 -20.80
CA SER A 270 -7.07 11.91 -19.47
C SER A 270 -8.18 12.92 -19.24
N SER A 271 -9.02 12.64 -18.24
CA SER A 271 -10.02 13.58 -17.76
C SER A 271 -9.39 14.90 -17.30
N PHE A 272 -8.23 14.84 -16.64
CA PHE A 272 -7.46 16.01 -16.24
C PHE A 272 -7.02 16.88 -17.43
N SER A 273 -6.46 16.28 -18.48
CA SER A 273 -6.02 16.99 -19.68
C SER A 273 -7.19 17.59 -20.46
N LYS A 274 -8.34 16.92 -20.50
CA LYS A 274 -9.56 17.43 -21.14
C LYS A 274 -10.20 18.60 -20.39
N ILE A 275 -10.05 18.66 -19.06
CA ILE A 275 -10.58 19.76 -18.24
C ILE A 275 -9.63 20.96 -18.23
N VAL A 276 -8.33 20.75 -17.97
CA VAL A 276 -7.30 21.80 -18.04
C VAL A 276 -6.04 21.23 -18.69
N PRO A 277 -5.84 21.43 -20.00
CA PRO A 277 -4.67 20.89 -20.69
C PRO A 277 -3.36 21.28 -20.01
N HIS A 278 -2.47 20.29 -19.89
CA HIS A 278 -1.10 20.43 -19.36
C HIS A 278 -0.95 20.77 -17.87
N TYR A 279 -1.97 21.33 -17.20
CA TYR A 279 -1.87 21.86 -15.83
C TYR A 279 -1.72 20.79 -14.74
N TYR A 280 -2.24 19.58 -14.93
CA TYR A 280 -2.14 18.55 -13.89
C TYR A 280 -0.82 17.75 -13.92
N TYR A 281 0.01 17.96 -14.96
CA TYR A 281 1.21 17.16 -15.21
C TYR A 281 2.48 18.01 -15.22
N ARG A 282 3.59 17.45 -14.76
CA ARG A 282 4.90 18.10 -14.94
C ARG A 282 5.37 17.94 -16.37
N HIS A 283 6.18 18.91 -16.81
CA HIS A 283 6.75 18.94 -18.15
C HIS A 283 8.27 19.02 -18.11
N PHE A 284 8.90 18.43 -19.11
CA PHE A 284 10.33 18.57 -19.36
C PHE A 284 10.55 18.67 -20.88
N GLY A 285 11.21 19.75 -21.32
CA GLY A 285 11.51 19.95 -22.74
C GLY A 285 10.29 20.05 -23.67
N GLY A 286 9.13 20.48 -23.16
CA GLY A 286 7.89 20.60 -23.94
C GLY A 286 7.04 19.32 -24.04
N TYR A 287 7.43 18.26 -23.33
CA TYR A 287 6.68 17.01 -23.22
C TYR A 287 6.32 16.73 -21.75
N PHE A 288 5.36 15.85 -21.50
CA PHE A 288 5.16 15.33 -20.15
C PHE A 288 6.43 14.68 -19.64
N ALA A 289 6.80 15.05 -18.42
CA ALA A 289 7.89 14.39 -17.72
C ALA A 289 7.46 12.97 -17.31
N ASN A 290 8.44 12.08 -17.18
CA ASN A 290 8.18 10.65 -17.00
C ASN A 290 8.88 10.09 -15.75
N GLY A 291 8.84 10.85 -14.65
CA GLY A 291 9.38 10.41 -13.37
C GLY A 291 8.73 9.13 -12.83
N SER A 292 7.53 8.76 -13.29
CA SER A 292 6.87 7.49 -12.95
C SER A 292 7.38 6.30 -13.75
N GLY A 293 7.96 6.53 -14.93
CA GLY A 293 8.22 5.48 -15.92
C GLY A 293 6.97 5.06 -16.72
N CYS A 294 5.78 5.57 -16.40
CA CYS A 294 4.49 5.19 -17.00
C CYS A 294 3.91 6.22 -18.00
N GLY A 295 4.73 7.16 -18.46
CA GLY A 295 4.44 8.10 -19.54
C GLY A 295 4.08 9.52 -19.11
N ASN A 296 3.79 9.75 -17.83
CA ASN A 296 3.51 11.07 -17.26
C ASN A 296 3.78 11.10 -15.75
N GLU A 297 3.86 12.29 -15.15
CA GLU A 297 3.85 12.46 -13.70
C GLU A 297 3.00 13.67 -13.29
N ILE A 298 2.28 13.55 -12.18
CA ILE A 298 1.40 14.58 -11.63
C ILE A 298 2.20 15.71 -10.99
N ALA A 299 1.80 16.95 -11.26
CA ALA A 299 2.40 18.17 -10.71
C ALA A 299 1.81 18.53 -9.33
N SER A 300 2.04 17.67 -8.33
CA SER A 300 1.45 17.80 -6.98
C SER A 300 1.70 19.16 -6.32
N GLU A 301 2.75 19.87 -6.72
CA GLU A 301 3.12 21.18 -6.20
C GLU A 301 2.20 22.33 -6.64
N ARG A 302 1.40 22.13 -7.70
CA ARG A 302 0.46 23.14 -8.20
C ARG A 302 -0.79 23.19 -7.34
N LYS A 303 -1.32 24.39 -7.09
CA LYS A 303 -2.33 24.58 -6.03
C LYS A 303 -3.60 23.76 -6.20
N MET A 304 -4.15 23.67 -7.41
CA MET A 304 -5.36 22.87 -7.66
C MET A 304 -5.08 21.37 -7.74
N VAL A 305 -3.85 20.96 -8.07
CA VAL A 305 -3.43 19.55 -8.01
C VAL A 305 -3.26 19.11 -6.56
N ARG A 306 -2.57 19.92 -5.75
CA ARG A 306 -2.45 19.75 -4.30
C ARG A 306 -3.82 19.64 -3.64
N LYS A 307 -4.72 20.59 -3.95
CA LYS A 307 -6.10 20.58 -3.46
C LYS A 307 -6.80 19.28 -3.85
N PHE A 308 -6.71 18.87 -5.11
CA PHE A 308 -7.32 17.61 -5.57
C PHE A 308 -6.83 16.40 -4.77
N ILE A 309 -5.52 16.26 -4.55
CA ILE A 309 -4.94 15.15 -3.77
C ILE A 309 -5.46 15.18 -2.33
N ILE A 310 -5.45 16.34 -1.67
CA ILE A 310 -5.94 16.50 -0.29
C ILE A 310 -7.43 16.17 -0.20
N ASP A 311 -8.25 16.74 -1.09
CA ASP A 311 -9.70 16.55 -1.11
C ASP A 311 -10.05 15.08 -1.36
N SER A 312 -9.36 14.43 -2.32
CA SER A 312 -9.54 13.02 -2.64
C SER A 312 -9.20 12.13 -1.45
N LEU A 313 -8.04 12.31 -0.82
CA LEU A 313 -7.64 11.55 0.37
C LEU A 313 -8.60 11.76 1.55
N CYS A 314 -9.02 13.00 1.81
CA CYS A 314 -9.95 13.32 2.90
C CYS A 314 -11.34 12.73 2.64
N TYR A 315 -11.81 12.77 1.39
CA TYR A 315 -13.03 12.10 0.96
C TYR A 315 -12.93 10.59 1.19
N LEU A 316 -11.88 9.93 0.67
CA LEU A 316 -11.71 8.48 0.81
C LEU A 316 -11.65 8.06 2.30
N ALA A 317 -10.89 8.79 3.11
CA ALA A 317 -10.77 8.54 4.54
C ALA A 317 -12.12 8.70 5.27
N SER A 318 -12.86 9.77 4.98
CA SER A 318 -14.13 10.07 5.68
C SER A 318 -15.32 9.27 5.16
N GLU A 319 -15.37 8.98 3.86
CA GLU A 319 -16.44 8.24 3.19
C GLU A 319 -16.41 6.77 3.55
N TYR A 320 -15.21 6.19 3.51
CA TYR A 320 -15.01 4.76 3.68
C TYR A 320 -14.38 4.40 5.02
N ARG A 321 -14.14 5.37 5.91
CA ARG A 321 -13.51 5.17 7.23
C ARG A 321 -12.17 4.43 7.14
N LEU A 322 -11.33 4.79 6.17
CA LEU A 322 -10.03 4.15 5.98
C LEU A 322 -9.07 4.46 7.13
N ASP A 323 -8.20 3.50 7.43
CA ASP A 323 -7.22 3.57 8.53
C ASP A 323 -5.81 3.89 8.04
N GLY A 324 -5.62 4.05 6.73
CA GLY A 324 -4.34 4.46 6.19
C GLY A 324 -4.28 4.53 4.68
N PHE A 325 -3.13 5.02 4.21
CA PHE A 325 -2.79 5.09 2.80
C PHE A 325 -1.35 4.66 2.56
N ARG A 326 -1.14 3.85 1.52
CA ARG A 326 0.18 3.57 0.93
C ARG A 326 0.32 4.41 -0.33
N PHE A 327 1.29 5.31 -0.38
CA PHE A 327 1.55 6.16 -1.54
C PHE A 327 2.51 5.46 -2.52
N ASP A 328 1.98 5.11 -3.70
CA ASP A 328 2.76 4.62 -4.83
C ASP A 328 3.71 5.69 -5.37
N LEU A 329 4.96 5.30 -5.65
CA LEU A 329 6.05 6.19 -6.09
C LEU A 329 6.01 7.55 -5.37
N MET A 330 5.87 7.51 -4.05
CA MET A 330 5.70 8.69 -3.18
C MET A 330 6.80 9.73 -3.40
N GLY A 331 8.01 9.33 -3.81
CA GLY A 331 9.10 10.23 -4.20
C GLY A 331 8.77 11.23 -5.31
N LEU A 332 7.69 11.03 -6.08
CA LEU A 332 7.20 11.98 -7.08
C LEU A 332 6.25 13.03 -6.51
N LEU A 333 5.77 12.87 -5.29
CA LEU A 333 4.95 13.86 -4.60
C LEU A 333 5.85 14.87 -3.87
N ASP A 334 5.44 16.13 -3.89
CA ASP A 334 6.13 17.17 -3.15
C ASP A 334 5.86 17.08 -1.64
N ILE A 335 6.91 17.36 -0.86
CA ILE A 335 6.89 17.28 0.60
C ILE A 335 5.80 18.16 1.23
N GLU A 336 5.54 19.35 0.67
CA GLU A 336 4.55 20.27 1.21
C GLU A 336 3.13 19.68 1.12
N THR A 337 2.76 19.16 -0.05
CA THR A 337 1.49 18.45 -0.24
C THR A 337 1.33 17.31 0.75
N LEU A 338 2.33 16.43 0.89
CA LEU A 338 2.25 15.29 1.81
C LEU A 338 2.15 15.69 3.28
N ASN A 339 2.85 16.74 3.71
CA ASN A 339 2.75 17.24 5.07
C ASN A 339 1.34 17.77 5.36
N ILE A 340 0.73 18.52 4.43
CA ILE A 340 -0.65 18.99 4.56
C ILE A 340 -1.63 17.82 4.58
N CYS A 341 -1.48 16.84 3.66
CA CYS A 341 -2.28 15.62 3.66
C CYS A 341 -2.20 14.91 5.01
N SER A 342 -1.00 14.72 5.55
CA SER A 342 -0.81 14.03 6.83
C SER A 342 -1.47 14.74 8.01
N GLN A 343 -1.47 16.07 8.02
CA GLN A 343 -2.15 16.86 9.03
C GLN A 343 -3.67 16.69 8.92
N LYS A 344 -4.23 16.87 7.72
CA LYS A 344 -5.68 16.78 7.47
C LYS A 344 -6.24 15.39 7.75
N LEU A 345 -5.50 14.36 7.36
CA LEU A 345 -5.86 12.97 7.60
C LEU A 345 -5.86 12.63 9.10
N LYS A 346 -4.93 13.18 9.89
CA LYS A 346 -4.91 13.02 11.35
C LYS A 346 -6.04 13.77 12.05
N GLU A 347 -6.56 14.85 11.47
CA GLU A 347 -7.78 15.53 11.95
C GLU A 347 -9.01 14.62 11.81
N ILE A 348 -9.05 13.77 10.77
CA ILE A 348 -10.12 12.79 10.52
C ILE A 348 -9.95 11.54 11.39
N ASN A 349 -8.75 10.96 11.39
CA ASN A 349 -8.40 9.76 12.15
C ASN A 349 -7.00 9.94 12.76
N PRO A 350 -6.88 10.19 14.08
CA PRO A 350 -5.58 10.37 14.74
C PRO A 350 -4.64 9.16 14.65
N ASN A 351 -5.19 7.96 14.40
CA ASN A 351 -4.45 6.71 14.31
C ASN A 351 -4.05 6.35 12.87
N ILE A 352 -4.37 7.20 11.87
CA ILE A 352 -4.16 6.90 10.46
C ILE A 352 -2.70 6.55 10.14
N VAL A 353 -2.51 5.42 9.46
CA VAL A 353 -1.20 4.89 9.08
C VAL A 353 -0.84 5.37 7.68
N LEU A 354 0.26 6.12 7.55
CA LEU A 354 0.71 6.67 6.28
C LEU A 354 2.11 6.15 5.97
N TYR A 355 2.29 5.62 4.76
CA TYR A 355 3.60 5.20 4.27
C TYR A 355 3.65 5.17 2.75
N GLY A 356 4.82 5.01 2.16
CA GLY A 356 4.95 4.91 0.70
C GLY A 356 6.35 4.62 0.22
N GLU A 357 6.51 4.69 -1.09
CA GLU A 357 7.76 4.40 -1.78
C GLU A 357 8.62 5.66 -1.90
N GLY A 358 9.69 5.73 -1.12
CA GLY A 358 10.63 6.86 -1.11
C GLY A 358 11.54 6.96 -2.35
N TRP A 359 11.07 6.53 -3.52
CA TRP A 359 11.79 6.56 -4.79
C TRP A 359 10.89 7.04 -5.94
N THR A 360 11.49 7.19 -7.12
CA THR A 360 10.82 7.52 -8.38
C THR A 360 11.03 6.36 -9.37
N GLY A 361 10.17 6.25 -10.39
CA GLY A 361 10.34 5.26 -11.47
C GLY A 361 11.30 5.72 -12.59
N GLY A 362 11.62 7.01 -12.64
CA GLY A 362 12.51 7.64 -13.60
C GLY A 362 12.90 9.06 -13.17
N ASP A 363 13.52 9.80 -14.09
CA ASP A 363 13.92 11.19 -13.86
C ASP A 363 12.71 12.13 -13.81
N SER A 364 12.64 12.93 -12.75
CA SER A 364 11.60 13.94 -12.54
C SER A 364 12.19 15.36 -12.62
N PRO A 365 11.46 16.36 -13.13
CA PRO A 365 11.83 17.77 -13.09
C PRO A 365 11.55 18.43 -11.73
N LEU A 366 10.80 17.79 -10.82
CA LEU A 366 10.59 18.31 -9.47
C LEU A 366 11.95 18.43 -8.76
N CYS A 367 12.22 19.54 -8.08
CA CYS A 367 13.49 19.74 -7.37
C CYS A 367 13.74 18.62 -6.36
N TYR A 368 14.93 18.02 -6.34
CA TYR A 368 15.23 16.84 -5.50
C TYR A 368 14.95 17.10 -4.01
N GLU A 369 15.25 18.30 -3.50
CA GLU A 369 15.05 18.70 -2.10
C GLU A 369 13.57 18.83 -1.70
N LYS A 370 12.67 18.90 -2.68
CA LYS A 370 11.21 18.96 -2.52
C LYS A 370 10.53 17.61 -2.70
N ARG A 371 11.23 16.58 -3.20
CA ARG A 371 10.70 15.24 -3.41
C ARG A 371 10.62 14.46 -2.10
N ALA A 372 9.55 13.71 -1.88
CA ALA A 372 9.42 12.82 -0.73
C ALA A 372 10.19 11.49 -0.90
N VAL A 373 11.45 11.59 -1.31
CA VAL A 373 12.38 10.46 -1.43
C VAL A 373 13.03 10.10 -0.09
N LYS A 374 13.60 8.90 0.01
CA LYS A 374 14.19 8.35 1.24
C LYS A 374 15.21 9.26 1.92
N SER A 375 16.07 9.90 1.13
CA SER A 375 17.06 10.88 1.60
C SER A 375 16.47 12.15 2.23
N ASN A 376 15.18 12.42 1.99
CA ASN A 376 14.42 13.54 2.55
C ASN A 376 13.41 13.08 3.62
N ALA A 377 13.44 11.83 4.10
CA ALA A 377 12.44 11.29 5.03
C ALA A 377 12.22 12.16 6.29
N VAL A 378 13.29 12.77 6.81
CA VAL A 378 13.24 13.69 7.97
C VAL A 378 12.34 14.92 7.74
N LYS A 379 12.06 15.29 6.48
CA LYS A 379 11.17 16.41 6.11
C LYS A 379 9.70 15.99 6.02
N VAL A 380 9.39 14.69 6.15
CA VAL A 380 8.03 14.12 6.09
C VAL A 380 7.77 13.22 7.32
N PRO A 381 7.93 13.74 8.55
CA PRO A 381 8.04 12.93 9.77
C PRO A 381 6.79 12.08 10.10
N ALA A 382 5.63 12.47 9.57
CA ALA A 382 4.38 11.74 9.79
C ALA A 382 4.26 10.45 8.95
N ILE A 383 5.02 10.33 7.87
CA ILE A 383 4.86 9.28 6.85
C ILE A 383 6.08 8.36 6.86
N SER A 384 5.82 7.06 6.83
CA SER A 384 6.88 6.04 6.79
C SER A 384 7.29 5.72 5.35
N MET A 385 8.43 5.09 5.15
CA MET A 385 8.93 4.71 3.84
C MET A 385 9.30 3.24 3.82
N PHE A 386 9.03 2.56 2.70
CA PHE A 386 9.57 1.23 2.46
C PHE A 386 11.09 1.24 2.56
N SER A 387 11.63 0.37 3.41
CA SER A 387 13.08 0.19 3.57
C SER A 387 13.58 -0.80 2.51
N ASP A 388 13.88 -0.29 1.34
CA ASP A 388 14.55 -1.01 0.25
C ASP A 388 15.92 -1.58 0.68
N ASP A 389 16.65 -0.86 1.54
CA ASP A 389 17.87 -1.39 2.18
C ASP A 389 17.57 -2.66 2.98
N PHE A 390 16.49 -2.67 3.78
CA PHE A 390 16.10 -3.83 4.58
C PHE A 390 15.85 -5.03 3.66
N ARG A 391 15.06 -4.83 2.62
CA ARG A 391 14.74 -5.84 1.61
C ARG A 391 16.01 -6.38 0.95
N ASP A 392 16.82 -5.52 0.34
CA ASP A 392 17.93 -5.94 -0.53
C ASP A 392 19.11 -6.48 0.26
N ILE A 393 19.37 -5.95 1.46
CA ILE A 393 20.45 -6.46 2.31
C ILE A 393 20.09 -7.82 2.90
N ILE A 394 18.80 -8.07 3.21
CA ILE A 394 18.38 -9.34 3.79
C ILE A 394 18.27 -10.40 2.71
N LYS A 395 17.43 -10.21 1.68
CA LYS A 395 17.14 -11.27 0.68
C LYS A 395 18.09 -11.28 -0.52
N GLY A 396 18.81 -10.18 -0.74
CA GLY A 396 19.59 -9.92 -1.94
C GLY A 396 18.87 -8.95 -2.88
N ASN A 397 19.66 -8.28 -3.74
CA ASN A 397 19.21 -7.29 -4.70
C ASN A 397 18.08 -7.83 -5.60
N VAL A 398 16.98 -7.07 -5.74
CA VAL A 398 15.81 -7.48 -6.53
C VAL A 398 16.01 -7.49 -8.04
N PHE A 399 17.01 -6.75 -8.55
CA PHE A 399 17.34 -6.68 -9.97
C PHE A 399 18.37 -7.73 -10.42
N ASP A 400 18.91 -8.51 -9.49
CA ASP A 400 19.74 -9.68 -9.77
C ASP A 400 19.14 -10.90 -9.06
N GLU A 401 18.49 -11.77 -9.83
CA GLU A 401 17.81 -12.95 -9.31
C GLU A 401 18.73 -13.89 -8.51
N LYS A 402 20.04 -13.91 -8.81
CA LYS A 402 21.03 -14.78 -8.17
C LYS A 402 21.77 -14.12 -7.02
N ASN A 403 21.66 -12.81 -6.86
CA ASN A 403 22.33 -12.10 -5.77
C ASN A 403 21.83 -12.59 -4.40
N CYS A 404 22.75 -12.91 -3.50
CA CYS A 404 22.43 -13.25 -2.11
C CYS A 404 22.57 -12.02 -1.21
N GLY A 405 21.71 -11.94 -0.19
CA GLY A 405 21.84 -11.06 0.96
C GLY A 405 22.29 -11.81 2.22
N TYR A 406 22.01 -11.24 3.38
CA TYR A 406 22.46 -11.71 4.69
C TYR A 406 22.07 -13.17 4.98
N ILE A 407 20.83 -13.55 4.69
CA ILE A 407 20.29 -14.86 5.14
C ILE A 407 20.62 -16.02 4.19
N ASN A 408 21.09 -15.73 2.97
CA ASN A 408 21.27 -16.70 1.90
C ASN A 408 22.67 -16.70 1.27
N GLY A 409 23.66 -16.01 1.87
CA GLY A 409 25.07 -16.25 1.54
C GLY A 409 26.03 -15.05 1.61
N ASP A 410 25.56 -13.83 1.87
CA ASP A 410 26.40 -12.63 1.99
C ASP A 410 26.45 -12.09 3.44
N ASN A 411 26.32 -12.97 4.42
CA ASN A 411 26.18 -12.68 5.84
C ASN A 411 27.32 -11.85 6.45
N GLU A 412 28.58 -12.19 6.19
CA GLU A 412 29.71 -11.52 6.83
C GLU A 412 29.79 -10.04 6.45
N ARG A 413 29.72 -9.75 5.13
CA ARG A 413 29.79 -8.39 4.59
C ARG A 413 28.61 -7.51 4.99
N THR A 414 27.42 -8.12 5.12
CA THR A 414 26.17 -7.38 5.36
C THR A 414 25.79 -7.27 6.83
N SER A 415 26.43 -8.02 7.73
CA SER A 415 26.07 -8.11 9.15
C SER A 415 25.96 -6.75 9.86
N GLU A 416 26.92 -5.84 9.68
CA GLU A 416 26.85 -4.48 10.25
C GLU A 416 25.66 -3.67 9.75
N ILE A 417 25.30 -3.84 8.47
CA ILE A 417 24.12 -3.20 7.89
C ILE A 417 22.86 -3.78 8.51
N VAL A 418 22.78 -5.11 8.66
CA VAL A 418 21.65 -5.77 9.31
C VAL A 418 21.48 -5.28 10.76
N LYS A 419 22.55 -5.11 11.54
CA LYS A 419 22.45 -4.55 12.90
C LYS A 419 21.81 -3.15 12.91
N SER A 420 22.19 -2.28 11.97
CA SER A 420 21.56 -0.95 11.82
C SER A 420 20.08 -1.06 11.41
N LEU A 421 19.75 -1.98 10.51
CA LEU A 421 18.38 -2.23 10.06
C LEU A 421 17.48 -2.80 11.18
N LEU A 422 18.02 -3.67 12.04
CA LEU A 422 17.31 -4.17 13.23
C LEU A 422 16.97 -3.03 14.22
N CYS A 423 17.74 -1.93 14.20
CA CYS A 423 17.48 -0.72 14.97
C CYS A 423 16.51 0.25 14.28
N GLY A 424 15.89 -0.13 13.16
CA GLY A 424 14.99 0.73 12.39
C GLY A 424 15.72 1.71 11.46
N GLY A 425 16.98 1.45 11.11
CA GLY A 425 17.74 2.27 10.16
C GLY A 425 18.32 3.57 10.74
N ILE A 426 18.14 3.80 12.04
CA ILE A 426 18.72 4.92 12.78
C ILE A 426 20.23 4.79 12.95
N PHE A 427 20.89 5.88 13.31
CA PHE A 427 22.26 5.84 13.82
C PHE A 427 22.31 5.16 15.19
N HIS A 428 23.22 4.21 15.37
CA HIS A 428 23.39 3.47 16.62
C HIS A 428 24.88 3.41 17.02
N PRO A 429 25.28 3.92 18.20
CA PRO A 429 26.70 4.02 18.59
C PRO A 429 27.45 2.69 18.66
N SER A 430 26.75 1.58 18.90
CA SER A 430 27.35 0.24 18.96
C SER A 430 27.40 -0.49 17.61
N VAL A 431 27.00 0.17 16.52
CA VAL A 431 27.04 -0.40 15.15
C VAL A 431 28.09 0.37 14.37
N ASN A 432 28.94 -0.34 13.63
CA ASN A 432 30.02 0.28 12.87
C ASN A 432 29.51 0.82 11.53
N ARG A 433 28.59 1.79 11.60
CA ARG A 433 27.97 2.47 10.45
C ARG A 433 27.82 3.95 10.76
N GLY A 434 28.39 4.79 9.91
CA GLY A 434 28.32 6.25 10.05
C GLY A 434 26.90 6.80 9.85
N ILE A 435 26.60 7.94 10.47
CA ILE A 435 25.30 8.63 10.40
C ILE A 435 24.91 8.99 8.97
N GLU A 436 25.89 9.22 8.08
CA GLU A 436 25.70 9.51 6.66
C GLU A 436 25.04 8.37 5.87
N TYR A 437 25.02 7.16 6.42
CA TYR A 437 24.36 5.99 5.85
C TYR A 437 22.99 5.68 6.48
N CYS A 438 22.56 6.50 7.45
CA CYS A 438 21.27 6.41 8.11
C CYS A 438 20.34 7.46 7.49
N TRP A 439 19.15 7.04 7.07
CA TRP A 439 18.19 7.92 6.37
C TRP A 439 16.98 8.28 7.22
N THR A 440 16.92 7.78 8.46
CA THR A 440 15.85 8.07 9.41
C THR A 440 16.40 8.38 10.79
N ASP A 441 15.73 9.34 11.46
CA ASP A 441 15.96 9.70 12.86
C ASP A 441 14.93 9.06 13.81
N ASP A 442 13.89 8.43 13.25
CA ASP A 442 12.79 7.80 13.98
C ASP A 442 12.54 6.39 13.40
N PRO A 443 12.71 5.30 14.17
CA PRO A 443 12.53 3.95 13.68
C PRO A 443 11.13 3.72 13.06
N MET A 444 10.13 4.50 13.45
CA MET A 444 8.76 4.43 12.92
C MET A 444 8.61 5.06 11.52
N GLN A 445 9.70 5.51 10.89
CA GLN A 445 9.72 5.84 9.47
C GLN A 445 10.16 4.67 8.58
N ALA A 446 10.66 3.56 9.15
CA ALA A 446 11.06 2.39 8.39
C ALA A 446 9.94 1.35 8.33
N VAL A 447 9.45 1.07 7.11
CA VAL A 447 8.62 -0.11 6.83
C VAL A 447 9.54 -1.26 6.39
N ASN A 448 9.67 -2.26 7.25
CA ASN A 448 10.58 -3.38 7.07
C ASN A 448 9.87 -4.53 6.36
N TYR A 449 10.44 -4.98 5.24
CA TYR A 449 9.85 -6.01 4.39
C TYR A 449 10.92 -6.77 3.60
N VAL A 450 10.57 -7.96 3.15
CA VAL A 450 11.34 -8.74 2.16
C VAL A 450 10.50 -9.14 0.95
N GLU A 451 9.18 -9.00 1.01
CA GLU A 451 8.25 -9.32 -0.08
C GLU A 451 7.21 -8.22 -0.19
N ALA A 452 6.85 -7.87 -1.42
CA ALA A 452 5.72 -7.04 -1.81
C ALA A 452 5.20 -7.58 -3.15
N HIS A 453 4.14 -6.98 -3.70
CA HIS A 453 3.57 -7.40 -4.98
C HIS A 453 4.55 -7.32 -6.15
N ASP A 454 5.44 -6.32 -6.12
CA ASP A 454 6.55 -6.15 -7.04
C ASP A 454 7.68 -7.17 -6.86
N ASN A 455 8.42 -7.39 -7.94
CA ASN A 455 9.56 -8.32 -8.01
C ASN A 455 9.14 -9.77 -7.75
N TYR A 456 10.15 -10.64 -7.56
CA TYR A 456 9.91 -12.02 -7.16
C TYR A 456 9.37 -12.08 -5.73
N THR A 457 8.46 -13.03 -5.49
CA THR A 457 8.13 -13.46 -4.12
C THR A 457 9.42 -13.88 -3.40
N PHE A 458 9.42 -13.81 -2.08
CA PHE A 458 10.55 -14.19 -1.25
C PHE A 458 10.92 -15.65 -1.46
N HIS A 459 9.94 -16.56 -1.51
CA HIS A 459 10.18 -17.97 -1.83
C HIS A 459 10.84 -18.14 -3.20
N ASP A 460 10.32 -17.48 -4.24
CA ASP A 460 10.88 -17.55 -5.60
C ASP A 460 12.30 -16.96 -5.66
N LYS A 461 12.54 -15.84 -4.97
CA LYS A 461 13.87 -15.21 -4.88
C LYS A 461 14.87 -16.13 -4.18
N LEU A 462 14.48 -16.80 -3.10
CA LEU A 462 15.33 -17.77 -2.40
C LEU A 462 15.60 -18.98 -3.31
N ARG A 463 14.60 -19.50 -4.04
CA ARG A 463 14.78 -20.58 -5.03
C ARG A 463 15.78 -20.20 -6.13
N LEU A 464 15.76 -18.95 -6.60
CA LEU A 464 16.63 -18.44 -7.66
C LEU A 464 18.06 -18.15 -7.19
N SER A 465 18.23 -17.67 -5.96
CA SER A 465 19.54 -17.35 -5.38
C SER A 465 20.25 -18.56 -4.78
N MET A 466 19.50 -19.53 -4.25
CA MET A 466 20.02 -20.73 -3.60
C MET A 466 19.78 -21.99 -4.46
N ILE A 467 20.30 -21.99 -5.70
CA ILE A 467 19.96 -22.97 -6.76
C ILE A 467 20.18 -24.46 -6.44
N TYR A 468 20.94 -24.79 -5.38
CA TYR A 468 21.20 -26.16 -4.94
C TYR A 468 20.58 -26.51 -3.58
N ALA A 469 19.84 -25.58 -2.97
CA ALA A 469 19.24 -25.77 -1.66
C ALA A 469 18.01 -26.69 -1.71
N SER A 470 17.82 -27.45 -0.64
CA SER A 470 16.62 -28.28 -0.44
C SER A 470 15.37 -27.43 -0.16
N GLU A 471 14.18 -28.04 -0.09
CA GLU A 471 12.98 -27.33 0.42
C GLU A 471 13.18 -26.89 1.88
N ASP A 472 13.73 -27.77 2.72
CA ASP A 472 13.96 -27.50 4.13
C ASP A 472 14.95 -26.35 4.34
N ASP A 473 16.00 -26.27 3.53
CA ASP A 473 16.96 -25.14 3.57
C ASP A 473 16.30 -23.81 3.24
N ILE A 474 15.40 -23.78 2.25
CA ILE A 474 14.68 -22.56 1.88
C ILE A 474 13.67 -22.18 2.95
N ILE A 475 12.98 -23.16 3.54
CA ILE A 475 12.05 -22.92 4.66
C ILE A 475 12.81 -22.36 5.87
N ALA A 476 13.99 -22.89 6.19
CA ALA A 476 14.81 -22.38 7.29
C ALA A 476 15.22 -20.91 7.07
N VAL A 477 15.67 -20.59 5.84
CA VAL A 477 16.04 -19.22 5.46
C VAL A 477 14.83 -18.29 5.41
N ASP A 478 13.67 -18.77 4.96
CA ASP A 478 12.42 -18.01 4.98
C ASP A 478 12.04 -17.61 6.42
N LYS A 479 12.04 -18.59 7.34
CA LYS A 479 11.80 -18.39 8.77
C LYS A 479 12.80 -17.40 9.37
N LEU A 480 14.09 -17.47 8.99
CA LEU A 480 15.10 -16.49 9.41
C LEU A 480 14.79 -15.08 8.89
N GLY A 481 14.33 -14.95 7.64
CA GLY A 481 13.83 -13.68 7.09
C GLY A 481 12.63 -13.14 7.89
N ALA A 482 11.68 -14.00 8.25
CA ALA A 482 10.53 -13.64 9.08
C ALA A 482 10.96 -13.14 10.47
N VAL A 483 11.95 -13.78 11.10
CA VAL A 483 12.54 -13.33 12.36
C VAL A 483 13.04 -11.90 12.24
N LEU A 484 13.78 -11.59 11.17
CA LEU A 484 14.30 -10.25 10.95
C LEU A 484 13.15 -9.24 10.79
N ILE A 485 12.10 -9.54 10.00
CA ILE A 485 10.96 -8.62 9.83
C ILE A 485 10.28 -8.32 11.17
N PHE A 486 9.92 -9.36 11.93
CA PHE A 486 9.08 -9.19 13.11
C PHE A 486 9.85 -8.83 14.37
N LEU A 487 11.14 -9.13 14.49
CA LEU A 487 11.93 -8.80 15.68
C LEU A 487 12.85 -7.58 15.48
N SER A 488 12.77 -6.90 14.34
CA SER A 488 13.35 -5.56 14.14
C SER A 488 12.49 -4.46 14.74
N GLN A 489 13.11 -3.34 15.11
CA GLN A 489 12.42 -2.07 15.33
C GLN A 489 11.90 -1.50 13.99
N GLY A 490 10.83 -0.71 14.03
CA GLY A 490 10.12 -0.25 12.84
C GLY A 490 8.81 -1.01 12.59
N VAL A 491 8.17 -0.69 11.46
CA VAL A 491 6.85 -1.19 11.07
C VAL A 491 7.00 -2.43 10.18
N PRO A 492 6.60 -3.63 10.64
CA PRO A 492 6.69 -4.84 9.81
C PRO A 492 5.61 -4.87 8.72
N PHE A 493 6.02 -5.35 7.55
CA PHE A 493 5.17 -5.55 6.38
C PHE A 493 5.45 -6.90 5.75
N ILE A 494 4.39 -7.60 5.35
CA ILE A 494 4.48 -8.81 4.55
C ILE A 494 3.47 -8.78 3.40
N GLN A 495 3.82 -9.41 2.29
CA GLN A 495 2.86 -9.70 1.23
C GLN A 495 1.98 -10.89 1.64
N ALA A 496 0.69 -10.83 1.31
CA ALA A 496 -0.22 -11.94 1.51
C ALA A 496 0.29 -13.22 0.84
N GLY A 497 0.45 -14.25 1.65
CA GLY A 497 0.94 -15.57 1.26
C GLY A 497 2.42 -15.80 1.43
N GLN A 498 3.21 -14.79 1.79
CA GLN A 498 4.61 -14.98 2.20
C GLN A 498 4.70 -16.04 3.32
N GLU A 499 3.77 -16.01 4.27
CA GLU A 499 3.72 -16.90 5.44
C GLU A 499 3.40 -18.37 5.11
N PHE A 500 3.00 -18.66 3.87
CA PHE A 500 2.81 -20.02 3.34
C PHE A 500 3.56 -20.23 2.01
N LEU A 501 4.67 -19.52 1.82
CA LEU A 501 5.58 -19.68 0.69
C LEU A 501 4.89 -19.45 -0.66
N ARG A 502 4.18 -18.32 -0.79
CA ARG A 502 3.59 -17.90 -2.06
C ARG A 502 4.66 -17.92 -3.16
N SER A 503 4.28 -18.47 -4.31
CA SER A 503 5.14 -18.56 -5.48
C SER A 503 4.35 -18.11 -6.72
N LYS A 504 5.00 -17.30 -7.56
CA LYS A 504 4.52 -16.85 -8.86
C LYS A 504 5.26 -17.61 -9.97
N TYR A 505 5.37 -18.93 -9.81
CA TYR A 505 5.92 -19.84 -10.81
C TYR A 505 4.83 -20.38 -11.75
N ASP A 506 4.99 -20.21 -13.05
CA ASP A 506 4.00 -20.65 -14.04
C ASP A 506 4.17 -22.12 -14.50
N GLY A 507 5.15 -22.83 -13.92
CA GLY A 507 5.56 -24.17 -14.35
C GLY A 507 6.79 -24.18 -15.26
N LYS A 508 7.30 -23.01 -15.66
CA LYS A 508 8.51 -22.84 -16.47
C LYS A 508 9.42 -21.75 -15.90
N PHE A 509 8.87 -20.58 -15.60
CA PHE A 509 9.60 -19.42 -15.13
C PHE A 509 8.93 -18.82 -13.89
N TYR A 510 9.75 -18.22 -13.02
CA TYR A 510 9.27 -17.34 -11.97
C TYR A 510 8.97 -15.97 -12.57
N ASN A 511 7.89 -15.33 -12.13
CA ASN A 511 7.51 -14.02 -12.65
C ASN A 511 7.85 -12.92 -11.62
N HIS A 512 8.76 -12.01 -12.01
CA HIS A 512 9.17 -10.86 -11.20
C HIS A 512 8.29 -9.62 -11.40
N ASN A 513 7.35 -9.62 -12.34
CA ASN A 513 6.46 -8.50 -12.57
C ASN A 513 5.12 -9.01 -13.13
N SER A 514 4.27 -9.47 -12.21
CA SER A 514 3.04 -10.19 -12.55
C SER A 514 1.82 -9.28 -12.70
N TYR A 515 2.03 -7.98 -12.97
CA TYR A 515 0.98 -6.96 -12.96
C TYR A 515 -0.22 -7.28 -13.84
N ASN A 516 -0.01 -7.92 -14.98
CA ASN A 516 -1.07 -8.32 -15.91
C ASN A 516 -1.14 -9.85 -16.11
N ALA A 517 -0.52 -10.62 -15.22
CA ALA A 517 -0.47 -12.07 -15.33
C ALA A 517 -1.76 -12.74 -14.83
N SER A 518 -2.02 -13.98 -15.26
CA SER A 518 -3.27 -14.68 -14.98
C SER A 518 -3.58 -14.88 -13.49
N ASP A 519 -4.87 -15.04 -13.16
CA ASP A 519 -5.35 -15.46 -11.84
C ASP A 519 -4.61 -16.69 -11.31
N LYS A 520 -4.34 -17.69 -12.17
CA LYS A 520 -3.62 -18.90 -11.77
C LYS A 520 -2.24 -18.59 -11.17
N LEU A 521 -1.56 -17.55 -11.65
CA LEU A 521 -0.25 -17.15 -11.17
C LEU A 521 -0.35 -16.28 -9.91
N ASN A 522 -1.31 -15.35 -9.89
CA ASN A 522 -1.40 -14.34 -8.84
C ASN A 522 -2.23 -14.78 -7.62
N SER A 523 -3.25 -15.62 -7.76
CA SER A 523 -4.17 -16.02 -6.68
C SER A 523 -3.43 -16.56 -5.45
N LEU A 524 -3.94 -16.27 -4.25
CA LEU A 524 -3.48 -16.93 -3.03
C LEU A 524 -3.87 -18.41 -3.05
N LYS A 525 -2.88 -19.31 -3.00
CA LYS A 525 -3.13 -20.76 -3.00
C LYS A 525 -3.54 -21.20 -1.61
N TRP A 526 -4.84 -21.21 -1.33
CA TRP A 526 -5.36 -21.41 0.03
C TRP A 526 -5.05 -22.79 0.63
N ASN A 527 -4.81 -23.81 -0.20
CA ASN A 527 -4.32 -25.12 0.27
C ASN A 527 -2.87 -25.09 0.77
N TYR A 528 -2.11 -24.02 0.49
CA TYR A 528 -0.73 -23.90 0.97
C TYR A 528 -0.67 -23.64 2.46
N ILE A 529 -1.72 -23.08 3.07
CA ILE A 529 -1.84 -23.00 4.54
C ILE A 529 -1.75 -24.39 5.17
N THR A 530 -2.44 -25.38 4.60
CA THR A 530 -2.38 -26.77 5.08
C THR A 530 -1.01 -27.37 4.85
N ARG A 531 -0.45 -27.16 3.65
CA ARG A 531 0.83 -27.73 3.23
C ARG A 531 2.02 -27.20 4.05
N TYR A 532 2.03 -25.92 4.33
CA TYR A 532 3.11 -25.20 5.02
C TYR A 532 2.68 -24.70 6.39
N LYS A 533 1.84 -25.50 7.07
CA LYS A 533 1.26 -25.15 8.37
C LYS A 533 2.33 -24.77 9.41
N ASP A 534 3.47 -25.44 9.39
CA ASP A 534 4.59 -25.14 10.30
C ASP A 534 5.19 -23.75 10.05
N VAL A 535 5.27 -23.31 8.78
CA VAL A 535 5.70 -21.96 8.42
C VAL A 535 4.67 -20.93 8.87
N VAL A 536 3.39 -21.17 8.60
CA VAL A 536 2.28 -20.30 9.02
C VAL A 536 2.27 -20.14 10.55
N ASP A 537 2.41 -21.25 11.28
CA ASP A 537 2.42 -21.24 12.75
C ASP A 537 3.66 -20.49 13.29
N TYR A 538 4.81 -20.59 12.62
CA TYR A 538 6.01 -19.82 12.93
C TYR A 538 5.80 -18.30 12.76
N TYR A 539 5.25 -17.86 11.62
CA TYR A 539 4.92 -16.45 11.39
C TYR A 539 3.91 -15.94 12.43
N ARG A 540 2.87 -16.72 12.74
CA ARG A 540 1.88 -16.37 13.78
C ARG A 540 2.56 -16.19 15.15
N GLY A 541 3.49 -17.07 15.49
CA GLY A 541 4.29 -16.97 16.71
C GLY A 541 5.10 -15.69 16.80
N LEU A 542 5.82 -15.33 15.72
CA LEU A 542 6.60 -14.10 15.64
C LEU A 542 5.74 -12.84 15.73
N ILE A 543 4.59 -12.83 15.04
CA ILE A 543 3.59 -11.75 15.14
C ILE A 543 3.10 -11.62 16.58
N ALA A 544 2.82 -12.72 17.26
CA ALA A 544 2.39 -12.70 18.66
C ALA A 544 3.48 -12.15 19.59
N ILE A 545 4.76 -12.48 19.36
CA ILE A 545 5.91 -11.93 20.10
C ILE A 545 5.99 -10.42 19.91
N LYS A 546 5.99 -9.93 18.66
CA LYS A 546 6.04 -8.50 18.32
C LYS A 546 4.89 -7.71 18.97
N ARG A 547 3.70 -8.31 19.05
CA ARG A 547 2.53 -7.70 19.72
C ARG A 547 2.65 -7.69 21.24
N LYS A 548 3.18 -8.75 21.85
CA LYS A 548 3.23 -8.92 23.31
C LYS A 548 4.36 -8.12 23.96
N PHE A 549 5.54 -8.10 23.33
CA PHE A 549 6.74 -7.54 23.94
C PHE A 549 7.08 -6.17 23.35
N TYR A 550 7.10 -5.16 24.21
CA TYR A 550 7.40 -3.79 23.84
C TYR A 550 8.88 -3.60 23.44
N GLU A 551 9.76 -4.50 23.87
CA GLU A 551 11.18 -4.55 23.51
C GLU A 551 11.42 -4.59 21.99
N PHE A 552 10.45 -5.06 21.21
CA PHE A 552 10.52 -5.07 19.75
C PHE A 552 9.73 -3.93 19.09
N ARG A 553 9.20 -2.96 19.86
CA ARG A 553 8.37 -1.84 19.37
C ARG A 553 8.73 -0.51 20.03
N MET A 554 10.01 -0.32 20.31
CA MET A 554 10.53 0.93 20.85
C MET A 554 10.27 2.06 19.85
N LYS A 555 9.91 3.23 20.38
CA LYS A 555 9.31 4.31 19.57
C LYS A 555 10.30 5.37 19.14
N THR A 556 11.48 5.42 19.74
CA THR A 556 12.44 6.51 19.53
C THR A 556 13.85 6.00 19.36
N ALA A 557 14.67 6.73 18.61
CA ALA A 557 16.08 6.40 18.44
C ALA A 557 16.85 6.34 19.77
N GLY A 558 16.57 7.27 20.69
CA GLY A 558 17.21 7.29 22.01
C GLY A 558 16.91 6.03 22.81
N GLU A 559 15.64 5.60 22.85
CA GLU A 559 15.25 4.37 23.54
C GLU A 559 15.95 3.14 22.97
N ILE A 560 16.06 3.04 21.64
CA ILE A 560 16.75 1.94 20.98
C ILE A 560 18.24 1.93 21.34
N CYS A 561 18.91 3.07 21.23
CA CYS A 561 20.33 3.22 21.56
C CYS A 561 20.65 2.89 23.02
N ASP A 562 19.73 3.14 23.95
CA ASP A 562 19.91 2.86 25.38
C ASP A 562 19.68 1.39 25.74
N ASN A 563 18.92 0.63 24.93
CA ASN A 563 18.45 -0.70 25.29
C ASN A 563 18.91 -1.82 24.36
N ILE A 564 19.49 -1.50 23.19
CA ILE A 564 20.00 -2.47 22.23
C ILE A 564 21.53 -2.41 22.19
N SER A 565 22.16 -3.58 22.13
CA SER A 565 23.59 -3.73 21.87
C SER A 565 23.87 -5.03 21.15
N PHE A 566 25.07 -5.16 20.57
CA PHE A 566 25.43 -6.31 19.74
C PHE A 566 26.71 -6.99 20.24
N THR A 567 26.77 -8.31 20.10
CA THR A 567 27.98 -9.11 20.29
C THR A 567 28.23 -9.93 19.03
N ASP A 568 29.37 -9.71 18.40
CA ASP A 568 29.78 -10.53 17.26
C ASP A 568 30.19 -11.93 17.68
N LEU A 569 29.77 -12.90 16.87
CA LEU A 569 30.20 -14.28 17.01
C LEU A 569 31.24 -14.56 15.92
N ARG A 570 30.83 -15.07 14.75
CA ARG A 570 31.73 -15.33 13.62
C ARG A 570 30.99 -15.25 12.30
N TYR A 571 31.71 -14.83 11.25
CA TYR A 571 31.23 -14.83 9.87
C TYR A 571 29.84 -14.19 9.74
N GLY A 572 29.59 -13.04 10.39
CA GLY A 572 28.29 -12.35 10.35
C GLY A 572 27.17 -12.94 11.23
N ALA A 573 27.40 -14.03 11.96
CA ALA A 573 26.54 -14.42 13.07
C ALA A 573 26.79 -13.49 14.27
N PHE A 574 25.72 -13.07 14.95
CA PHE A 574 25.81 -12.17 16.09
C PHE A 574 24.63 -12.35 17.06
N ILE A 575 24.77 -11.75 18.24
CA ILE A 575 23.72 -11.64 19.25
C ILE A 575 23.27 -10.19 19.33
N MET A 576 21.97 -9.95 19.22
CA MET A 576 21.32 -8.69 19.59
C MET A 576 20.78 -8.81 21.01
N HIS A 577 21.33 -8.03 21.93
CA HIS A 577 20.86 -7.93 23.31
C HIS A 577 19.82 -6.80 23.39
N ILE A 578 18.66 -7.08 23.98
CA ILE A 578 17.55 -6.14 24.09
C ILE A 578 16.98 -6.23 25.51
N LYS A 579 17.39 -5.34 26.41
CA LYS A 579 17.10 -5.48 27.85
C LYS A 579 17.46 -6.90 28.34
N ASN A 580 16.46 -7.70 28.75
CA ASN A 580 16.66 -9.07 29.23
C ASN A 580 16.55 -10.13 28.12
N PHE A 581 16.31 -9.74 26.87
CA PHE A 581 16.27 -10.65 25.73
C PHE A 581 17.62 -10.76 25.04
N MET A 582 17.89 -11.95 24.52
CA MET A 582 18.96 -12.20 23.57
C MET A 582 18.36 -12.81 22.30
N LEU A 583 18.52 -12.13 21.17
CA LEU A 583 18.23 -12.67 19.84
C LEU A 583 19.55 -13.08 19.18
N ILE A 584 19.74 -14.39 19.01
CA ILE A 584 20.93 -14.96 18.39
C ILE A 584 20.59 -15.27 16.93
N LEU A 585 21.32 -14.65 16.00
CA LEU A 585 21.13 -14.84 14.56
C LEU A 585 22.25 -15.70 14.00
N ASN A 586 21.88 -16.84 13.42
CA ASN A 586 22.80 -17.78 12.79
C ASN A 586 22.48 -17.95 11.29
N PRO A 587 23.09 -17.14 10.40
CA PRO A 587 22.95 -17.31 8.96
C PRO A 587 23.86 -18.42 8.40
N LEU A 588 24.69 -19.08 9.23
CA LEU A 588 25.69 -20.03 8.78
C LEU A 588 25.07 -21.38 8.41
N ALA A 589 25.83 -22.19 7.66
CA ALA A 589 25.48 -23.57 7.34
C ALA A 589 25.79 -24.58 8.47
N GLU A 590 26.15 -24.09 9.65
CA GLU A 590 26.53 -24.89 10.81
C GLU A 590 25.88 -24.35 12.09
N ASP A 591 25.73 -25.21 13.09
CA ASP A 591 25.20 -24.84 14.39
C ASP A 591 26.19 -23.94 15.16
N ILE A 592 25.65 -23.05 15.99
CA ILE A 592 26.43 -22.20 16.89
C ILE A 592 26.02 -22.47 18.33
N ASP A 593 27.02 -22.70 19.17
CA ASP A 593 26.80 -22.83 20.61
C ASP A 593 27.22 -21.55 21.36
N VAL A 594 26.32 -21.03 22.19
CA VAL A 594 26.53 -19.85 23.04
C VAL A 594 26.43 -20.25 24.51
N PRO A 595 27.51 -20.15 25.31
CA PRO A 595 27.44 -20.44 26.74
C PRO A 595 26.58 -19.40 27.47
N ILE A 596 25.79 -19.86 28.46
CA ILE A 596 24.98 -19.01 29.34
C ILE A 596 25.22 -19.38 30.80
N TRP A 597 25.17 -18.39 31.69
CA TRP A 597 25.44 -18.57 33.12
C TRP A 597 24.20 -18.42 34.01
N SER A 598 23.04 -18.15 33.40
CA SER A 598 21.75 -18.16 34.07
C SER A 598 20.73 -18.90 33.19
N LYS A 599 19.56 -19.17 33.77
CA LYS A 599 18.46 -19.84 33.07
C LYS A 599 17.91 -18.93 31.97
N ALA A 600 17.65 -19.50 30.79
CA ALA A 600 17.11 -18.79 29.64
C ALA A 600 15.78 -19.42 29.21
N ASP A 601 14.71 -18.62 29.12
CA ASP A 601 13.42 -19.06 28.61
C ASP A 601 13.33 -18.81 27.10
N VAL A 602 13.02 -19.85 26.34
CA VAL A 602 13.03 -19.83 24.87
C VAL A 602 11.64 -19.47 24.32
N TYR A 603 11.63 -18.53 23.37
CA TYR A 603 10.44 -18.05 22.67
C TYR A 603 10.50 -18.30 21.15
N VAL A 604 11.71 -18.43 20.60
CA VAL A 604 11.93 -18.78 19.19
C VAL A 604 13.07 -19.78 19.12
N ASP A 605 12.90 -20.85 18.35
CA ASP A 605 13.95 -21.76 17.91
C ASP A 605 13.90 -21.94 16.38
N SER A 606 14.60 -22.95 15.85
CA SER A 606 14.64 -23.23 14.42
C SER A 606 13.34 -23.77 13.82
N HIS A 607 12.38 -24.20 14.65
CA HIS A 607 11.15 -24.85 14.23
C HIS A 607 9.90 -24.05 14.62
N ASN A 608 9.89 -23.44 15.81
CA ASN A 608 8.71 -22.83 16.42
C ASN A 608 9.00 -21.41 16.93
N ALA A 609 7.95 -20.60 16.96
CA ALA A 609 7.93 -19.30 17.61
C ALA A 609 6.65 -19.19 18.46
N SER A 610 6.75 -18.59 19.64
CA SER A 610 5.62 -18.40 20.55
C SER A 610 5.82 -17.18 21.42
N ALA A 611 4.74 -16.48 21.73
CA ALA A 611 4.76 -15.40 22.72
C ALA A 611 4.77 -15.91 24.17
N ASP A 612 4.56 -17.21 24.36
CA ASP A 612 4.65 -17.91 25.65
C ASP A 612 5.92 -18.78 25.69
N ILE A 613 6.41 -19.04 26.90
CA ILE A 613 7.62 -19.83 27.11
C ILE A 613 7.43 -21.23 26.52
N MET A 614 8.30 -21.60 25.58
CA MET A 614 8.27 -22.93 24.95
C MET A 614 8.97 -23.96 25.83
N TYR A 615 10.17 -23.62 26.30
CA TYR A 615 10.98 -24.40 27.22
C TYR A 615 12.09 -23.51 27.80
N SER A 616 12.84 -24.02 28.78
CA SER A 616 13.97 -23.31 29.37
C SER A 616 15.28 -24.09 29.19
N LEU A 617 16.39 -23.38 29.05
CA LEU A 617 17.73 -23.93 28.96
C LEU A 617 18.65 -23.36 30.06
N GLU A 618 19.69 -24.12 30.39
CA GLU A 618 20.78 -23.73 31.29
C GLU A 618 22.13 -24.12 30.68
N ASN A 619 23.20 -23.44 31.09
CA ASN A 619 24.60 -23.66 30.67
C ASN A 619 24.95 -23.32 29.21
N GLN A 620 24.13 -23.70 28.23
CA GLN A 620 24.44 -23.51 26.81
C GLN A 620 23.17 -23.39 25.95
N LEU A 621 23.23 -22.52 24.95
CA LEU A 621 22.24 -22.38 23.89
C LEU A 621 22.84 -22.90 22.58
N SER A 622 22.15 -23.82 21.91
CA SER A 622 22.57 -24.35 20.60
C SER A 622 21.62 -23.86 19.52
N VAL A 623 22.10 -22.98 18.65
CA VAL A 623 21.31 -22.33 17.58
C VAL A 623 21.63 -23.00 16.26
N LYS A 624 20.60 -23.60 15.64
CA LYS A 624 20.77 -24.37 14.42
C LYS A 624 21.23 -23.53 13.24
N ALA A 625 21.90 -24.17 12.28
CA ALA A 625 22.23 -23.56 11.00
C ALA A 625 21.02 -22.86 10.36
N LYS A 626 21.25 -21.69 9.74
CA LYS A 626 20.24 -20.88 9.03
C LYS A 626 18.98 -20.62 9.86
N SER A 627 19.16 -20.31 11.14
CA SER A 627 18.05 -20.11 12.08
C SER A 627 18.34 -18.99 13.08
N ALA A 628 17.39 -18.74 13.95
CA ALA A 628 17.55 -17.82 15.07
C ALA A 628 17.07 -18.47 16.36
N MET A 629 17.54 -17.93 17.49
CA MET A 629 17.01 -18.24 18.80
C MET A 629 16.72 -16.95 19.57
N LEU A 630 15.49 -16.81 20.05
CA LEU A 630 15.11 -15.72 20.96
C LEU A 630 14.94 -16.30 22.35
N VAL A 631 15.70 -15.79 23.30
CA VAL A 631 15.58 -16.15 24.71
C VAL A 631 15.41 -14.94 25.60
N LYS A 632 14.76 -15.13 26.74
CA LYS A 632 14.73 -14.17 27.84
C LYS A 632 15.56 -14.72 29.01
N MET A 633 16.54 -13.95 29.45
CA MET A 633 17.40 -14.30 30.58
C MET A 633 16.67 -14.07 31.89
N ASN A 634 16.73 -15.04 32.79
CA ASN A 634 16.14 -15.02 34.14
C ASN A 634 17.15 -14.61 35.21
#